data_AF-A0AAE8ZZL9-F1
#
_entry.id   AF-A0AAE8ZZL9-F1
#
_cell.length_a   1.000
_cell.length_b   1.000
_cell.length_c   1.000
_cell.angle_alpha   90.00
_cell.angle_beta   90.00
_cell.angle_gamma   90.00
#
_symmetry.space_group_name_H-M   'P 1'
#
loop_
_entity.id
_entity.type
_entity.pdbx_description
1 polymer ?
#
loop_
_entity_poly.entity_id
_entity_poly.type
_entity_poly.pdbx_seq_one_letter_code
_entity_poly.pdbx_strand_id
1 'polypeptide(L)'
;MCCFSNNPTTKVRLTVEDVKSYKNRLHQMKLKKMCANAMFILTNETIYRVTMETIDNTKKALKKVIRHGAGIFTTEKRTTKLLESYAQHQKAYDSMMFKMEIAMMPSRALNVINTWLEDTLGDQDPAAVLICENHLYSSRIVDCGMDCPCMATSV
;
A
#
# COMPACT_ATOMS: atom_id res chain seq x y z
N MET A 1 50.87 -7.48 -3.05
CA MET A 1 50.10 -7.27 -1.81
C MET A 1 48.63 -7.10 -2.20
N CYS A 2 47.80 -8.11 -1.99
CA CYS A 2 46.36 -8.02 -2.26
C CYS A 2 45.64 -7.73 -0.94
N CYS A 3 45.04 -6.56 -0.82
CA CYS A 3 44.19 -6.21 0.32
C CYS A 3 42.86 -6.95 0.19
N PHE A 4 42.65 -8.00 0.97
CA PHE A 4 41.31 -8.55 1.19
C PHE A 4 40.52 -7.53 2.02
N SER A 5 39.68 -6.76 1.34
CA SER A 5 38.65 -5.94 1.99
C SER A 5 37.61 -6.89 2.58
N ASN A 6 37.73 -7.19 3.87
CA ASN A 6 36.70 -7.88 4.63
C ASN A 6 35.53 -6.91 4.85
N ASN A 7 34.64 -6.81 3.85
CA ASN A 7 33.35 -6.18 4.06
C ASN A 7 32.59 -6.99 5.11
N PRO A 8 32.06 -6.37 6.19
CA PRO A 8 31.28 -7.09 7.17
C PRO A 8 30.01 -7.63 6.49
N THR A 9 29.92 -8.95 6.33
CA THR A 9 28.68 -9.60 5.91
C THR A 9 27.63 -9.40 6.98
N THR A 10 26.69 -8.49 6.73
CA THR A 10 25.48 -8.37 7.54
C THR A 10 24.75 -9.71 7.47
N LYS A 11 24.26 -10.23 8.60
CA LYS A 11 23.50 -11.48 8.62
C LYS A 11 22.02 -11.13 8.76
N VAL A 12 21.18 -11.69 7.91
CA VAL A 12 19.73 -11.58 8.05
C VAL A 12 19.22 -12.86 8.69
N ARG A 13 18.50 -12.71 9.80
CA ARG A 13 17.93 -13.83 10.55
C ARG A 13 16.43 -13.87 10.33
N LEU A 14 15.94 -15.02 9.86
CA LEU A 14 14.51 -15.37 9.88
C LEU A 14 14.28 -16.33 11.03
N THR A 15 13.41 -15.93 11.96
CA THR A 15 13.05 -16.74 13.13
C THR A 15 11.91 -17.71 12.80
N VAL A 16 11.68 -18.68 13.68
CA VAL A 16 10.55 -19.61 13.55
C VAL A 16 9.22 -18.86 13.73
N GLU A 17 9.22 -17.86 14.60
CA GLU A 17 8.13 -16.94 14.87
C GLU A 17 7.76 -16.14 13.62
N ASP A 18 8.75 -15.65 12.86
CA ASP A 18 8.52 -14.96 11.58
C ASP A 18 7.81 -15.87 10.59
N VAL A 19 8.27 -17.11 10.44
CA VAL A 19 7.65 -18.10 9.54
C VAL A 19 6.23 -18.42 9.98
N LYS A 20 5.97 -18.53 11.28
CA LYS A 20 4.62 -18.73 11.84
C LYS A 20 3.71 -17.54 11.53
N SER A 21 4.21 -16.32 11.75
CA SER A 21 3.52 -15.07 11.42
C SER A 21 3.18 -14.98 9.92
N TYR A 22 4.12 -15.34 9.05
CA TYR A 22 3.90 -15.40 7.60
C TYR A 22 2.84 -16.42 7.19
N LYS A 23 2.80 -17.60 7.82
CA LYS A 23 1.74 -18.60 7.58
C LYS A 23 0.37 -18.06 7.99
N ASN A 24 0.27 -17.40 9.14
CA ASN A 24 -0.97 -16.76 9.59
C ASN A 24 -1.40 -15.67 8.62
N ARG A 25 -0.47 -14.83 8.15
CA ARG A 25 -0.75 -13.79 7.16
C ARG A 25 -1.24 -14.36 5.83
N LEU A 26 -0.64 -15.47 5.38
CA LEU A 26 -1.09 -16.17 4.17
C LEU A 26 -2.55 -16.66 4.30
N HIS A 27 -2.97 -17.09 5.49
CA HIS A 27 -4.35 -17.44 5.78
C HIS A 27 -5.27 -16.20 5.73
N GLN A 28 -4.88 -15.11 6.39
CA GLN A 28 -5.65 -13.85 6.38
C GLN A 28 -5.85 -13.30 4.96
N MET A 29 -4.82 -13.35 4.12
CA MET A 29 -4.93 -12.96 2.70
C MET A 29 -5.96 -13.80 1.93
N LYS A 30 -6.16 -15.09 2.27
CA LYS A 30 -7.22 -15.89 1.65
C LYS A 30 -8.60 -15.41 2.07
N LEU A 31 -8.80 -15.09 3.36
CA LEU A 31 -10.06 -14.56 3.87
C LEU A 31 -10.40 -13.22 3.19
N LYS A 32 -9.44 -12.29 3.13
CA LYS A 32 -9.62 -11.00 2.46
C LYS A 32 -9.89 -11.16 0.96
N LYS A 33 -9.29 -12.13 0.28
CA LYS A 33 -9.61 -12.42 -1.13
C LYS A 33 -11.06 -12.86 -1.31
N MET A 34 -11.57 -13.72 -0.43
CA MET A 34 -12.98 -14.16 -0.49
C MET A 34 -13.92 -12.97 -0.27
N CYS A 35 -13.60 -12.09 0.67
CA CYS A 35 -14.35 -10.85 0.90
C CYS A 35 -14.34 -9.95 -0.34
N ALA A 36 -13.17 -9.72 -0.96
CA ALA A 36 -13.07 -8.93 -2.19
C ALA A 36 -13.86 -9.56 -3.35
N ASN A 37 -13.80 -10.88 -3.50
CA ASN A 37 -14.56 -11.59 -4.53
C ASN A 37 -16.08 -11.44 -4.33
N ALA A 38 -16.56 -11.56 -3.09
CA ALA A 38 -17.97 -11.36 -2.77
C ALA A 38 -18.41 -9.93 -3.13
N MET A 39 -17.63 -8.92 -2.73
CA MET A 39 -17.93 -7.53 -3.07
C MET A 39 -17.87 -7.27 -4.58
N PHE A 40 -16.93 -7.89 -5.30
CA PHE A 40 -16.86 -7.79 -6.75
C PHE A 40 -18.12 -8.36 -7.42
N ILE A 41 -18.62 -9.50 -6.96
CA ILE A 41 -19.86 -10.09 -7.49
C ILE A 41 -21.06 -9.17 -7.25
N LEU A 42 -21.12 -8.51 -6.09
CA LEU A 42 -22.25 -7.64 -5.72
C LEU A 42 -22.23 -6.28 -6.44
N THR A 43 -21.04 -5.71 -6.65
CA THR A 43 -20.89 -4.31 -7.08
C THR A 43 -20.27 -4.16 -8.47
N ASN A 44 -19.56 -5.19 -8.95
CA ASN A 44 -18.75 -5.16 -10.16
C ASN A 44 -17.69 -4.04 -10.21
N GLU A 45 -17.29 -3.51 -9.05
CA GLU A 45 -16.30 -2.43 -9.00
C GLU A 45 -14.88 -2.94 -9.22
N THR A 46 -14.11 -2.21 -10.02
CA THR A 46 -12.74 -2.59 -10.39
C THR A 46 -11.79 -2.66 -9.19
N ILE A 47 -12.04 -1.90 -8.13
CA ILE A 47 -11.20 -1.92 -6.92
C ILE A 47 -11.10 -3.33 -6.32
N TYR A 48 -12.19 -4.08 -6.29
CA TYR A 48 -12.20 -5.44 -5.75
C TYR A 48 -11.45 -6.43 -6.65
N ARG A 49 -11.52 -6.25 -7.98
CA ARG A 49 -10.72 -7.05 -8.93
C ARG A 49 -9.22 -6.82 -8.74
N VAL A 50 -8.79 -5.55 -8.71
CA VAL A 50 -7.38 -5.17 -8.48
C VAL A 50 -6.91 -5.65 -7.10
N THR A 51 -7.80 -5.64 -6.12
CA THR A 51 -7.52 -6.18 -4.78
C THR A 51 -7.22 -7.67 -4.82
N MET A 52 -8.03 -8.47 -5.51
CA MET A 52 -7.79 -9.91 -5.66
C MET A 52 -6.45 -10.20 -6.35
N GLU A 53 -6.11 -9.46 -7.40
CA GLU A 53 -4.84 -9.60 -8.12
C GLU A 53 -3.63 -9.27 -7.24
N THR A 54 -3.73 -8.17 -6.48
CA THR A 54 -2.70 -7.74 -5.53
C THR A 54 -2.49 -8.79 -4.45
N ILE A 55 -3.58 -9.37 -3.93
CA ILE A 55 -3.52 -10.47 -2.97
C ILE A 55 -2.81 -11.69 -3.56
N ASP A 56 -3.15 -12.10 -4.79
CA ASP A 56 -2.53 -13.27 -5.40
C ASP A 56 -1.03 -13.08 -5.67
N ASN A 57 -0.62 -11.90 -6.12
CA ASN A 57 0.79 -11.56 -6.32
C ASN A 57 1.56 -11.57 -4.99
N THR A 58 0.99 -10.96 -3.96
CA THR A 58 1.61 -10.92 -2.63
C THR A 58 1.70 -12.31 -2.00
N LYS A 59 0.66 -13.14 -2.15
CA LYS A 59 0.69 -14.54 -1.71
C LYS A 59 1.79 -15.34 -2.39
N LYS A 60 2.04 -15.12 -3.69
CA LYS A 60 3.13 -15.80 -4.42
C LYS A 60 4.49 -15.42 -3.82
N ALA A 61 4.72 -14.14 -3.54
CA ALA A 61 5.96 -13.66 -2.91
C ALA A 61 6.10 -14.23 -1.48
N LEU A 62 5.06 -14.14 -0.66
CA LEU A 62 5.07 -14.65 0.72
C LEU A 62 5.32 -16.15 0.79
N LYS A 63 4.72 -16.94 -0.10
CA LYS A 63 5.01 -18.40 -0.20
C LYS A 63 6.47 -18.69 -0.51
N LYS A 64 7.17 -17.83 -1.27
CA LYS A 64 8.62 -18.00 -1.51
C LYS A 64 9.41 -17.76 -0.22
N VAL A 65 9.06 -16.74 0.57
CA VAL A 65 9.69 -16.47 1.88
C VAL A 65 9.46 -17.64 2.84
N ILE A 66 8.23 -18.14 2.96
CA ILE A 66 7.91 -19.29 3.84
C ILE A 66 8.70 -20.54 3.45
N ARG A 67 8.83 -20.83 2.14
CA ARG A 67 9.62 -21.97 1.65
C ARG A 67 11.11 -21.82 1.92
N HIS A 68 11.61 -20.60 2.03
CA HIS A 68 13.01 -20.37 2.39
C HIS A 68 13.31 -20.80 3.84
N GLY A 69 12.32 -20.69 4.72
CA GLY A 69 12.38 -21.21 6.09
C GLY A 69 13.13 -20.30 7.07
N ALA A 70 13.13 -20.72 8.33
CA ALA A 70 13.89 -20.06 9.39
C ALA A 70 15.37 -20.40 9.28
N GLY A 71 16.23 -19.45 9.58
CA GLY A 71 17.67 -19.62 9.44
C GLY A 71 18.44 -18.30 9.62
N ILE A 72 19.75 -18.44 9.79
CA ILE A 72 20.68 -17.31 9.71
C ILE A 72 21.27 -17.34 8.31
N PHE A 73 20.95 -16.32 7.52
CA PHE A 73 21.45 -16.17 6.17
C PHE A 73 22.53 -15.11 6.19
N THR A 74 23.67 -15.40 5.57
CA THR A 74 24.57 -14.34 5.11
C THR A 74 23.76 -13.43 4.18
N THR A 75 24.07 -12.13 4.09
CA THR A 75 23.54 -11.25 3.04
C THR A 75 24.06 -11.68 1.66
N GLU A 76 23.80 -12.91 1.27
CA GLU A 76 23.78 -13.28 -0.12
C GLU A 76 22.70 -12.45 -0.79
N LYS A 77 23.04 -11.89 -1.94
CA LYS A 77 22.15 -11.06 -2.76
C LYS A 77 20.77 -11.71 -2.98
N ARG A 78 20.65 -13.03 -2.86
CA ARG A 78 19.41 -13.78 -3.08
C ARG A 78 18.39 -13.66 -1.94
N THR A 79 18.79 -13.86 -0.68
CA THR A 79 17.86 -13.82 0.46
C THR A 79 17.39 -12.38 0.73
N THR A 80 18.30 -11.41 0.65
CA THR A 80 17.95 -9.99 0.76
C THR A 80 16.96 -9.58 -0.32
N LYS A 81 17.23 -9.91 -1.60
CA LYS A 81 16.29 -9.63 -2.71
C LYS A 81 14.94 -10.31 -2.53
N LEU A 82 14.90 -11.52 -1.97
CA LEU A 82 13.65 -12.23 -1.70
C LEU A 82 12.81 -11.47 -0.66
N LEU A 83 13.43 -11.02 0.42
CA LEU A 83 12.76 -10.26 1.48
C LEU A 83 12.34 -8.87 1.02
N GLU A 84 13.20 -8.16 0.27
CA GLU A 84 12.87 -6.86 -0.35
C GLU A 84 11.70 -6.99 -1.32
N SER A 85 11.71 -8.01 -2.19
CA SER A 85 10.61 -8.27 -3.11
C SER A 85 9.31 -8.52 -2.36
N TYR A 86 9.34 -9.32 -1.29
CA TYR A 86 8.17 -9.53 -0.45
C TYR A 86 7.72 -8.23 0.23
N ALA A 87 8.64 -7.42 0.77
CA ALA A 87 8.31 -6.15 1.41
C ALA A 87 7.62 -5.17 0.45
N GLN A 88 8.05 -5.11 -0.82
CA GLN A 88 7.39 -4.31 -1.86
C GLN A 88 5.95 -4.79 -2.11
N HIS A 89 5.75 -6.10 -2.25
CA HIS A 89 4.41 -6.67 -2.41
C HIS A 89 3.54 -6.46 -1.16
N GLN A 90 4.12 -6.56 0.02
CA GLN A 90 3.43 -6.32 1.28
C GLN A 90 2.92 -4.87 1.36
N LYS A 91 3.74 -3.88 1.01
CA LYS A 91 3.32 -2.48 0.95
C LYS A 91 2.17 -2.25 -0.03
N ALA A 92 2.21 -2.90 -1.20
CA ALA A 92 1.12 -2.82 -2.17
C ALA A 92 -0.17 -3.46 -1.63
N TYR A 93 -0.06 -4.61 -0.95
CA TYR A 93 -1.18 -5.26 -0.28
C TYR A 93 -1.79 -4.36 0.80
N ASP A 94 -0.98 -3.79 1.69
CA ASP A 94 -1.47 -2.94 2.79
C ASP A 94 -2.21 -1.70 2.25
N SER A 95 -1.64 -1.04 1.23
CA SER A 95 -2.31 0.07 0.54
C SER A 95 -3.65 -0.34 -0.08
N MET A 96 -3.73 -1.53 -0.68
CA MET A 96 -4.95 -2.00 -1.32
C MET A 96 -6.01 -2.44 -0.30
N MET A 97 -5.61 -3.01 0.84
CA MET A 97 -6.52 -3.34 1.94
C MET A 97 -7.18 -2.09 2.51
N PHE A 98 -6.40 -1.04 2.73
CA PHE A 98 -6.91 0.25 3.18
C PHE A 98 -7.95 0.83 2.21
N LYS A 99 -7.62 0.87 0.90
CA LYS A 99 -8.54 1.37 -0.12
C LYS A 99 -9.83 0.54 -0.22
N MET A 100 -9.70 -0.79 -0.13
CA MET A 100 -10.85 -1.69 -0.11
C MET A 100 -11.73 -1.43 1.12
N GLU A 101 -11.14 -1.19 2.29
CA GLU A 101 -11.90 -0.91 3.51
C GLU A 101 -12.73 0.38 3.42
N ILE A 102 -12.15 1.44 2.85
CA ILE A 102 -12.87 2.68 2.54
C ILE A 102 -14.04 2.41 1.58
N ALA A 103 -13.80 1.65 0.50
CA ALA A 103 -14.84 1.34 -0.47
C ALA A 103 -15.98 0.50 0.11
N MET A 104 -15.67 -0.43 1.03
CA MET A 104 -16.69 -1.24 1.70
C MET A 104 -17.51 -0.46 2.73
N MET A 105 -16.92 0.56 3.37
CA MET A 105 -17.59 1.34 4.42
C MET A 105 -17.42 2.85 4.19
N PRO A 106 -18.05 3.44 3.16
CA PRO A 106 -17.85 4.86 2.83
C PRO A 106 -18.26 5.80 3.97
N SER A 107 -19.30 5.44 4.73
CA SER A 107 -19.77 6.22 5.89
C SER A 107 -18.77 6.28 7.05
N ARG A 108 -17.78 5.37 7.08
CA ARG A 108 -16.70 5.33 8.06
C ARG A 108 -15.34 5.69 7.47
N ALA A 109 -15.31 6.15 6.21
CA ALA A 109 -14.08 6.43 5.49
C ALA A 109 -13.16 7.40 6.25
N LEU A 110 -13.72 8.46 6.82
CA LEU A 110 -12.94 9.43 7.61
C LEU A 110 -12.24 8.78 8.81
N ASN A 111 -12.91 7.89 9.54
CA ASN A 111 -12.30 7.19 10.67
C ASN A 111 -11.17 6.28 10.20
N VAL A 112 -11.40 5.53 9.11
CA VAL A 112 -10.38 4.64 8.51
C VAL A 112 -9.17 5.43 8.03
N ILE A 113 -9.38 6.60 7.39
CA ILE A 113 -8.32 7.51 6.96
C ILE A 113 -7.53 8.03 8.16
N ASN A 114 -8.21 8.50 9.20
CA ASN A 114 -7.55 9.03 10.40
C ASN A 114 -6.67 7.97 11.06
N THR A 115 -7.18 6.75 11.27
CA THR A 115 -6.38 5.64 11.81
C THR A 115 -5.17 5.32 10.93
N TRP A 116 -5.33 5.32 9.60
CA TRP A 116 -4.20 5.08 8.70
C TRP A 116 -3.16 6.20 8.74
N LEU A 117 -3.59 7.47 8.90
CA LEU A 117 -2.68 8.60 9.06
C LEU A 117 -1.89 8.51 10.36
N GLU A 118 -2.55 8.17 11.47
CA GLU A 118 -1.90 7.92 12.77
C GLU A 118 -0.86 6.79 12.65
N ASP A 119 -1.22 5.66 12.05
CA ASP A 119 -0.33 4.52 11.84
C ASP A 119 0.86 4.84 10.92
N THR A 120 0.68 5.74 9.95
CA THR A 120 1.70 6.05 8.93
C THR A 120 2.63 7.18 9.35
N LEU A 121 2.11 8.19 10.03
CA LEU A 121 2.86 9.39 10.42
C LEU A 121 3.43 9.28 11.84
N GLY A 122 2.82 8.47 12.72
CA GLY A 122 3.14 8.43 14.14
C GLY A 122 2.82 9.75 14.85
N ASP A 123 3.07 9.83 16.17
CA ASP A 123 3.11 11.10 16.93
C ASP A 123 4.21 11.99 16.35
N GLN A 124 3.90 12.71 15.26
CA GLN A 124 4.65 13.90 14.90
C GLN A 124 4.13 15.04 15.77
N ASP A 125 5.07 15.76 16.39
CA ASP A 125 4.83 16.98 17.15
C ASP A 125 3.74 17.83 16.46
N PRO A 126 2.75 18.36 17.19
CA PRO A 126 1.54 19.00 16.64
C PRO A 126 1.77 20.32 15.89
N ALA A 127 2.98 20.59 15.43
CA ALA A 127 3.34 21.77 14.64
C ALA A 127 2.99 21.65 13.15
N ALA A 128 2.52 20.50 12.67
CA ALA A 128 2.16 20.28 11.26
C ALA A 128 0.65 20.21 11.00
N VAL A 129 -0.19 20.79 11.88
CA VAL A 129 -1.60 21.08 11.57
C VAL A 129 -1.65 22.24 10.57
N LEU A 130 -1.27 21.96 9.33
CA LEU A 130 -1.56 22.80 8.19
C LEU A 130 -3.04 22.63 7.87
N ILE A 131 -3.79 23.57 8.40
CA ILE A 131 -5.14 24.01 8.03
C ILE A 131 -5.44 23.63 6.56
N CYS A 132 -6.16 22.53 6.35
CA CYS A 132 -6.92 22.31 5.12
C CYS A 132 -8.35 22.82 5.37
N GLU A 133 -8.48 24.15 5.44
CA GLU A 133 -9.78 24.80 5.32
C GLU A 133 -10.29 24.65 3.87
N ASN A 134 -11.35 23.86 3.72
CA ASN A 134 -12.50 24.13 2.85
C ASN A 134 -12.29 24.91 1.53
N HIS A 135 -11.50 24.37 0.59
CA HIS A 135 -11.51 24.87 -0.81
C HIS A 135 -12.31 24.01 -1.81
N LEU A 136 -13.04 23.00 -1.36
CA LEU A 136 -13.86 22.16 -2.25
C LEU A 136 -15.29 22.67 -2.54
N TYR A 137 -15.60 23.93 -2.21
CA TYR A 137 -16.90 24.55 -2.54
C TYR A 137 -16.81 25.82 -3.41
N SER A 138 -15.80 25.94 -4.28
CA SER A 138 -15.79 26.98 -5.31
C SER A 138 -15.15 26.49 -6.61
N SER A 139 -15.79 25.53 -7.26
CA SER A 139 -15.52 25.19 -8.66
C SER A 139 -16.79 24.63 -9.31
N ARG A 140 -17.85 25.44 -9.27
CA ARG A 140 -18.97 25.37 -10.22
C ARG A 140 -19.10 26.74 -10.88
N ILE A 141 -18.17 27.06 -11.77
CA ILE A 141 -18.49 27.81 -12.98
C ILE A 141 -17.80 27.07 -14.11
N VAL A 142 -18.65 26.58 -15.02
CA VAL A 142 -18.29 25.91 -16.25
C VAL A 142 -17.81 26.98 -17.20
N ASP A 143 -16.51 27.11 -17.45
CA ASP A 143 -16.00 27.89 -18.57
C ASP A 143 -16.03 26.99 -19.81
N CYS A 144 -17.19 26.97 -20.47
CA CYS A 144 -17.30 26.52 -21.85
C CYS A 144 -16.49 27.49 -22.71
N GLY A 145 -15.46 26.98 -23.38
CA GLY A 145 -14.73 27.75 -24.38
C GLY A 145 -15.66 28.31 -25.45
N MET A 146 -15.70 29.63 -25.55
CA MET A 146 -16.05 30.35 -26.76
C MET A 146 -15.20 31.59 -26.86
N ASP A 147 -14.47 31.68 -27.98
CA ASP A 147 -13.73 32.86 -28.42
C ASP A 147 -14.63 34.10 -28.40
N CYS A 148 -14.12 35.20 -27.87
CA CYS A 148 -14.82 36.48 -27.84
C CYS A 148 -14.02 37.53 -28.64
N PRO A 149 -14.36 37.77 -29.93
CA PRO A 149 -13.79 38.86 -30.72
C PRO A 149 -14.87 39.87 -31.13
N CYS A 150 -15.05 40.95 -30.36
CA CYS A 150 -15.67 42.24 -30.76
C CYS A 150 -15.94 43.05 -29.48
N MET A 151 -15.63 44.33 -29.27
CA MET A 151 -15.06 45.47 -30.01
C MET A 151 -14.36 46.34 -28.91
N ALA A 152 -13.16 46.90 -29.06
CA ALA A 152 -12.88 48.21 -29.69
C ALA A 152 -13.99 49.24 -29.34
N THR A 153 -13.80 50.35 -28.63
CA THR A 153 -12.75 51.38 -28.66
C THR A 153 -12.93 52.31 -27.46
N SER A 154 -11.82 52.89 -27.00
CA SER A 154 -11.71 54.16 -26.29
C SER A 154 -12.54 55.31 -26.90
N VAL A 155 -13.30 56.05 -26.09
CA VAL A 155 -13.08 57.47 -25.67
C VAL A 155 -13.85 57.67 -24.36
#